data_AF-A0A5K1A0E3-F1
#
_entry.id   AF-A0A5K1A0E3-F1
#
_cell.length_a   1.000
_cell.length_b   1.000
_cell.length_c   1.000
_cell.angle_alpha   90.00
_cell.angle_beta   90.00
_cell.angle_gamma   90.00
#
_symmetry.space_group_name_H-M   'P 1'
#
loop_
_entity.id
_entity.type
_entity.pdbx_description
1 polymer ?
#
loop_
_entity_poly.entity_id
_entity_poly.type
_entity_poly.pdbx_seq_one_letter_code
_entity_poly.pdbx_strand_id
1 'polypeptide(L)'
;EMRTPSHREHGKVVLHVLLAYQVKFGEHIAILGSSEELGVWKNPVKLSWTTDGWVSDLELKGGETVEYKFVTVTSQNKIKWEAGCNRVLKLPMEGEYKMICHWNVTKEAVSLIALSDVVTLPQEEFTQEAVASSNGSMVDAPVSVNEPSSFVQEWQGNDVQFMSSNQHSARETERRWNTDGLLGVALKLVEGDKVSRNWRRK
;
A
#
# COMPACT_ATOMS: atom_id res chain seq x y z
N GLU A 1 -13.20 -37.95 -44.09
CA GLU A 1 -13.67 -37.13 -42.96
C GLU A 1 -12.49 -36.38 -42.38
N MET A 2 -12.53 -35.05 -42.39
CA MET A 2 -11.46 -34.22 -41.83
C MET A 2 -11.71 -34.10 -40.33
N ARG A 3 -10.84 -34.68 -39.49
CA ARG A 3 -10.81 -34.41 -38.05
C ARG A 3 -10.51 -32.93 -37.86
N THR A 4 -11.49 -32.16 -37.44
CA THR A 4 -11.28 -30.81 -36.92
C THR A 4 -10.40 -30.91 -35.67
N PRO A 5 -9.46 -29.97 -35.47
CA PRO A 5 -8.60 -30.00 -34.30
C PRO A 5 -9.44 -29.74 -33.05
N SER A 6 -9.27 -30.60 -32.05
CA SER A 6 -9.90 -30.51 -30.74
C SER A 6 -9.78 -29.09 -30.18
N HIS A 7 -10.91 -28.50 -29.81
CA HIS A 7 -10.97 -27.32 -28.95
C HIS A 7 -10.08 -27.62 -27.73
N ARG A 8 -8.93 -26.94 -27.59
CA ARG A 8 -8.22 -26.93 -26.32
C ARG A 8 -9.14 -26.17 -25.38
N GLU A 9 -9.67 -26.85 -24.37
CA GLU A 9 -10.42 -26.13 -23.34
C GLU A 9 -9.46 -25.17 -22.65
N HIS A 10 -9.77 -23.88 -22.75
CA HIS A 10 -9.02 -22.85 -22.06
C HIS A 10 -9.38 -22.97 -20.59
N GLY A 11 -8.40 -23.31 -19.75
CA GLY A 11 -8.58 -23.28 -18.30
C GLY A 11 -8.79 -21.85 -17.79
N LYS A 12 -9.18 -21.73 -16.53
CA LYS A 12 -9.38 -20.43 -15.88
C LYS A 12 -8.10 -20.03 -15.15
N VAL A 13 -7.63 -18.80 -15.37
CA VAL A 13 -6.49 -18.23 -14.66
C VAL A 13 -6.97 -17.06 -13.80
N VAL A 14 -6.67 -17.10 -12.51
CA VAL A 14 -6.92 -15.98 -11.59
C VAL A 14 -5.61 -15.24 -11.39
N LEU A 15 -5.62 -13.93 -11.64
CA LEU A 15 -4.45 -13.07 -11.56
C LEU A 15 -4.65 -11.98 -10.51
N HIS A 16 -3.88 -12.05 -9.43
CA HIS A 16 -3.81 -11.03 -8.39
C HIS A 16 -2.78 -9.97 -8.78
N VAL A 17 -3.26 -8.87 -9.33
CA VAL A 17 -2.40 -7.75 -9.75
C VAL A 17 -2.09 -6.87 -8.55
N LEU A 18 -0.82 -6.53 -8.37
CA LEU A 18 -0.35 -5.51 -7.45
C LEU A 18 0.51 -4.51 -8.20
N LEU A 19 0.08 -3.25 -8.23
CA LEU A 19 0.81 -2.14 -8.81
C LEU A 19 1.29 -1.19 -7.72
N ALA A 20 2.61 -1.12 -7.54
CA ALA A 20 3.25 -0.19 -6.62
C ALA A 20 3.33 1.20 -7.26
N TYR A 21 2.30 2.02 -7.09
CA TYR A 21 2.25 3.39 -7.61
C TYR A 21 1.33 4.31 -6.81
N GLN A 22 1.74 5.56 -6.64
CA GLN A 22 0.98 6.59 -5.93
C GLN A 22 0.35 7.56 -6.93
N VAL A 23 -0.90 7.95 -6.68
CA VAL A 23 -1.65 8.92 -7.50
C VAL A 23 -2.10 10.10 -6.66
N LYS A 24 -2.57 11.17 -7.31
CA LYS A 24 -3.07 12.34 -6.59
C LYS A 24 -4.47 12.08 -6.01
N PHE A 25 -4.84 12.84 -4.99
CA PHE A 25 -6.19 12.78 -4.43
C PHE A 25 -7.25 12.99 -5.52
N GLY A 26 -8.25 12.10 -5.56
CA GLY A 26 -9.31 12.11 -6.57
C GLY A 26 -8.94 11.46 -7.90
N GLU A 27 -7.71 10.96 -8.06
CA GLU A 27 -7.33 10.06 -9.15
C GLU A 27 -7.43 8.60 -8.69
N HIS A 28 -7.66 7.68 -9.63
CA HIS A 28 -7.62 6.24 -9.40
C HIS A 28 -6.88 5.53 -10.53
N ILE A 29 -6.42 4.31 -10.28
CA ILE A 29 -5.80 3.47 -11.32
C ILE A 29 -6.84 2.51 -11.90
N ALA A 30 -6.72 2.28 -13.20
CA ALA A 30 -7.42 1.22 -13.90
C ALA A 30 -6.44 0.47 -14.83
N ILE A 31 -6.84 -0.74 -15.24
CA ILE A 31 -6.16 -1.56 -16.23
C ILE A 31 -7.05 -1.71 -17.47
N LEU A 32 -6.42 -1.64 -18.64
CA LEU A 32 -7.04 -1.88 -19.95
C LEU A 32 -6.16 -2.86 -20.72
N GLY A 33 -6.78 -3.69 -21.55
CA GLY A 33 -6.03 -4.68 -22.32
C GLY A 33 -6.81 -5.29 -23.47
N SER A 34 -6.17 -6.25 -24.14
CA SER A 34 -6.68 -6.87 -25.36
C SER A 34 -7.77 -7.92 -25.12
N SER A 35 -7.81 -8.53 -23.93
CA SER A 35 -8.83 -9.52 -23.59
C SER A 35 -10.17 -8.87 -23.25
N GLU A 36 -11.25 -9.65 -23.36
CA GLU A 36 -12.61 -9.24 -23.00
C GLU A 36 -12.71 -8.78 -21.53
N GLU A 37 -12.07 -9.55 -20.65
CA GLU A 37 -11.98 -9.31 -19.21
C GLU A 37 -11.17 -8.05 -18.85
N LEU A 38 -10.26 -7.63 -19.74
CA LEU A 38 -9.52 -6.38 -19.65
C LEU A 38 -10.18 -5.25 -20.47
N GLY A 39 -11.40 -5.47 -20.95
CA GLY A 39 -12.26 -4.47 -21.57
C GLY A 39 -11.91 -4.09 -23.01
N VAL A 40 -11.09 -4.88 -23.71
CA VAL A 40 -10.76 -4.69 -25.15
C VAL A 40 -10.34 -3.24 -25.47
N TRP A 41 -9.46 -2.68 -24.64
CA TRP A 41 -8.96 -1.30 -24.72
C TRP A 41 -10.03 -0.19 -24.63
N LYS A 42 -11.26 -0.52 -24.24
CA LYS A 42 -12.39 0.41 -24.14
C LYS A 42 -12.96 0.53 -22.73
N ASN A 43 -13.11 -0.58 -22.02
CA ASN A 43 -13.75 -0.63 -20.71
C ASN A 43 -12.71 -0.79 -19.59
N PRO A 44 -12.35 0.28 -18.86
CA PRO A 44 -11.29 0.21 -17.85
C PRO A 44 -11.75 -0.58 -16.63
N VAL A 45 -10.94 -1.56 -16.22
CA VAL A 45 -11.15 -2.31 -14.97
C VAL A 45 -10.46 -1.55 -13.84
N LYS A 46 -11.23 -1.10 -12.85
CA LYS A 46 -10.72 -0.26 -11.75
C LYS A 46 -9.94 -1.10 -10.74
N LEU A 47 -8.81 -0.58 -10.28
CA LEU A 47 -8.05 -1.17 -9.18
C LEU A 47 -8.51 -0.55 -7.85
N SER A 48 -8.38 -1.32 -6.77
CA SER A 48 -8.63 -0.87 -5.39
C SER A 48 -7.32 -0.47 -4.72
N TRP A 49 -7.33 0.60 -3.92
CA TRP A 49 -6.14 1.03 -3.17
C TRP A 49 -5.97 0.23 -1.88
N THR A 50 -4.74 -0.21 -1.59
CA THR A 50 -4.33 -0.87 -0.35
C THR A 50 -3.04 -0.24 0.18
N THR A 51 -2.57 -0.64 1.36
CA THR A 51 -1.28 -0.17 1.92
C THR A 51 -0.09 -0.52 1.03
N ASP A 52 -0.16 -1.64 0.32
CA ASP A 52 0.94 -2.17 -0.49
C ASP A 52 0.90 -1.66 -1.95
N GLY A 53 -0.19 -1.01 -2.35
CA GLY A 53 -0.39 -0.50 -3.70
C GLY A 53 -1.80 -0.68 -4.24
N TRP A 54 -1.94 -0.54 -5.55
CA TRP A 54 -3.20 -0.76 -6.26
C TRP A 54 -3.36 -2.23 -6.59
N VAL A 55 -4.50 -2.82 -6.22
CA VAL A 55 -4.78 -4.25 -6.41
C VAL A 55 -6.02 -4.50 -7.26
N SER A 56 -6.02 -5.61 -8.00
CA SER A 56 -7.20 -6.13 -8.68
C SER A 56 -7.05 -7.61 -8.92
N ASP A 57 -8.14 -8.33 -8.72
CA ASP A 57 -8.25 -9.74 -9.07
C ASP A 57 -8.91 -9.85 -10.43
N LEU A 58 -8.25 -10.54 -11.36
CA LEU A 58 -8.69 -10.69 -12.74
C LEU A 58 -8.84 -12.16 -13.07
N GLU A 59 -10.00 -12.55 -13.57
CA GLU A 59 -10.23 -13.88 -14.10
C GLU A 59 -10.03 -13.84 -15.60
N LEU A 60 -9.03 -14.55 -16.11
CA LEU A 60 -8.63 -14.55 -17.52
C LEU A 60 -8.71 -15.96 -18.11
N LYS A 61 -8.89 -16.04 -19.43
CA LYS A 61 -8.82 -17.29 -20.18
C LYS A 61 -7.36 -17.75 -20.27
N GLY A 62 -7.09 -18.95 -19.79
CA GLY A 62 -5.77 -19.54 -19.77
C GLY A 62 -5.26 -19.92 -21.15
N GLY A 63 -3.93 -19.98 -21.28
CA GLY A 63 -3.23 -20.37 -22.49
C GLY A 63 -3.18 -19.30 -23.59
N GLU A 64 -3.69 -18.09 -23.31
CA GLU A 64 -3.65 -16.96 -24.23
C GLU A 64 -2.50 -16.00 -23.90
N THR A 65 -2.10 -15.19 -24.90
CA THR A 65 -1.22 -14.05 -24.67
C THR A 65 -2.07 -12.79 -24.67
N VAL A 66 -2.01 -12.03 -23.57
CA VAL A 66 -2.77 -10.80 -23.40
C VAL A 66 -1.83 -9.61 -23.39
N GLU A 67 -2.28 -8.53 -24.02
CA GLU A 67 -1.65 -7.22 -23.90
C GLU A 67 -2.43 -6.36 -22.92
N TYR A 68 -1.73 -5.58 -22.10
CA TYR A 68 -2.38 -4.69 -21.16
C TYR A 68 -1.54 -3.45 -20.88
N LYS A 69 -2.20 -2.45 -20.30
CA LYS A 69 -1.59 -1.20 -19.89
C LYS A 69 -2.34 -0.61 -18.70
N PHE A 70 -1.59 -0.01 -17.78
CA PHE A 70 -2.18 0.75 -16.69
C PHE A 70 -2.52 2.18 -17.11
N VAL A 71 -3.59 2.71 -16.54
CA VAL A 71 -4.04 4.08 -16.75
C VAL A 71 -4.39 4.75 -15.43
N THR A 72 -4.12 6.05 -15.35
CA THR A 72 -4.65 6.91 -14.28
C THR A 72 -5.93 7.58 -14.80
N VAL A 73 -7.01 7.43 -14.06
CA VAL A 73 -8.29 8.06 -14.33
C VAL A 73 -8.50 9.20 -13.34
N THR A 74 -8.64 10.42 -13.85
CA THR A 74 -8.86 11.60 -13.02
C THR A 74 -10.32 11.74 -12.61
N SER A 75 -10.60 12.62 -11.64
CA SER A 75 -11.97 12.97 -11.23
C SER A 75 -12.84 13.52 -12.38
N GLN A 76 -12.23 14.04 -13.44
CA GLN A 76 -12.90 14.49 -14.67
C GLN A 76 -13.08 13.37 -15.71
N ASN A 77 -12.86 12.11 -15.32
CA ASN A 77 -12.89 10.94 -16.19
C ASN A 77 -11.90 11.01 -17.37
N LYS A 78 -10.81 11.78 -17.22
CA LYS A 78 -9.71 11.81 -18.21
C LYS A 78 -8.75 10.67 -17.94
N ILE A 79 -8.40 9.94 -18.99
CA ILE A 79 -7.52 8.79 -18.93
C ILE A 79 -6.10 9.23 -19.32
N LYS A 80 -5.13 8.96 -18.46
CA LYS A 80 -3.69 9.11 -18.73
C LYS A 80 -3.07 7.73 -18.78
N TRP A 81 -2.45 7.40 -19.90
CA TRP A 81 -1.79 6.11 -20.09
C TRP A 81 -0.41 6.08 -19.43
N GLU A 82 0.01 4.92 -18.95
CA GLU A 82 1.42 4.70 -18.62
C GLU A 82 2.30 4.89 -19.86
N ALA A 83 3.53 5.32 -19.65
CA ALA A 83 4.50 5.53 -20.71
C ALA A 83 5.09 4.20 -21.22
N GLY A 84 5.56 4.20 -22.46
CA GLY A 84 6.19 3.03 -23.08
C GLY A 84 5.22 2.14 -23.86
N CYS A 85 5.68 0.92 -24.18
CA CYS A 85 4.94 -0.06 -24.97
C CYS A 85 3.86 -0.76 -24.14
N ASN A 86 2.93 -1.45 -24.80
CA ASN A 86 2.00 -2.33 -24.12
C ASN A 86 2.76 -3.46 -23.42
N ARG A 87 2.32 -3.82 -22.21
CA ARG A 87 2.85 -4.99 -21.49
C ARG A 87 2.25 -6.23 -22.12
N VAL A 88 3.07 -7.26 -22.32
CA VAL A 88 2.65 -8.55 -22.90
C VAL A 88 2.78 -9.61 -21.82
N LEU A 89 1.70 -10.31 -21.52
CA LEU A 89 1.65 -11.40 -20.55
C LEU A 89 1.19 -12.69 -21.22
N LYS A 90 2.00 -13.75 -21.07
CA LYS A 90 1.62 -15.10 -21.50
C LYS A 90 1.00 -15.82 -20.32
N LEU A 91 -0.29 -16.16 -20.44
CA LEU A 91 -1.02 -16.82 -19.37
C LEU A 91 -0.77 -18.33 -19.37
N PRO A 92 -0.58 -18.95 -18.20
CA PRO A 92 -0.60 -20.40 -18.02
C PRO A 92 -1.94 -21.00 -18.44
N MET A 93 -2.04 -22.33 -18.55
CA MET A 93 -3.29 -23.00 -18.93
C MET A 93 -4.39 -22.82 -17.88
N GLU A 94 -4.03 -22.85 -16.60
CA GLU A 94 -4.93 -22.66 -15.45
C GLU A 94 -4.12 -22.30 -14.20
N GLY A 95 -4.82 -21.88 -13.15
CA GLY A 95 -4.25 -21.66 -11.81
C GLY A 95 -4.37 -20.23 -11.31
N GLU A 96 -3.81 -19.98 -10.13
CA GLU A 96 -3.88 -18.70 -9.43
C GLU A 96 -2.48 -18.12 -9.26
N TYR A 97 -2.29 -16.88 -9.73
CA TYR A 97 -0.99 -16.26 -9.80
C TYR A 97 -1.02 -14.84 -9.26
N LYS A 98 0.04 -14.44 -8.56
CA LYS A 98 0.30 -13.06 -8.18
C LYS A 98 1.25 -12.40 -9.17
N MET A 99 0.92 -11.19 -9.58
CA MET A 99 1.71 -10.36 -10.48
C MET A 99 2.00 -9.01 -9.84
N ILE A 100 3.28 -8.73 -9.63
CA ILE A 100 3.75 -7.46 -9.09
C ILE A 100 4.25 -6.59 -10.25
N CYS A 101 3.85 -5.33 -10.29
CA CYS A 101 4.16 -4.38 -11.35
C CYS A 101 4.57 -3.02 -10.79
N HIS A 102 5.44 -2.33 -11.52
CA HIS A 102 5.86 -0.96 -11.25
C HIS A 102 5.44 -0.01 -12.38
N TRP A 103 4.96 1.20 -12.06
CA TRP A 103 4.49 2.16 -13.06
C TRP A 103 5.59 2.59 -14.03
N ASN A 104 5.26 2.70 -15.33
CA ASN A 104 6.19 3.03 -16.43
C ASN A 104 7.36 2.05 -16.65
N VAL A 105 7.43 0.93 -15.92
CA VAL A 105 8.45 -0.12 -16.14
C VAL A 105 7.87 -1.19 -17.08
N THR A 106 7.54 -0.79 -18.31
CA THR A 106 6.82 -1.64 -19.28
C THR A 106 7.66 -2.74 -19.92
N LYS A 107 8.99 -2.65 -19.83
CA LYS A 107 9.93 -3.68 -20.33
C LYS A 107 10.35 -4.69 -19.26
N GLU A 108 9.82 -4.57 -18.04
CA GLU A 108 10.08 -5.52 -16.96
C GLU A 108 9.54 -6.90 -17.36
N ALA A 109 10.32 -7.95 -17.10
CA ALA A 109 9.81 -9.32 -17.23
C ALA A 109 8.73 -9.51 -16.16
N VAL A 110 7.50 -9.71 -16.58
CA VAL A 110 6.37 -9.90 -15.66
C VAL A 110 6.54 -11.25 -14.96
N SER A 111 6.88 -11.22 -13.67
CA SER A 111 6.98 -12.42 -12.84
C SER A 111 5.60 -12.85 -12.35
N LEU A 112 5.13 -14.00 -12.81
CA LEU A 112 3.97 -14.69 -12.24
C LEU A 112 4.44 -15.59 -11.10
N ILE A 113 3.94 -15.34 -9.89
CA ILE A 113 4.20 -16.16 -8.71
C ILE A 113 2.97 -17.03 -8.50
N ALA A 114 3.09 -18.35 -8.68
CA ALA A 114 1.99 -19.28 -8.42
C ALA A 114 1.64 -19.26 -6.92
N LEU A 115 0.38 -19.03 -6.58
CA LEU A 115 -0.04 -19.01 -5.17
C LEU A 115 -0.10 -20.40 -4.53
N SER A 116 -0.07 -21.47 -5.33
CA SER A 116 0.04 -22.85 -4.86
C SER A 116 1.39 -23.20 -4.22
N ASP A 117 2.44 -22.43 -4.54
CA ASP A 117 3.81 -22.67 -4.05
C ASP A 117 4.14 -21.89 -2.78
N VAL A 118 3.20 -21.08 -2.28
CA VAL A 118 3.30 -20.49 -0.93
C VAL A 118 2.87 -21.55 0.08
N VAL A 119 3.68 -22.61 0.17
CA VAL A 119 3.70 -23.50 1.33
C VAL A 119 3.99 -22.61 2.53
N THR A 120 3.00 -22.51 3.41
CA THR A 120 3.10 -22.17 4.82
C THR A 120 4.55 -22.17 5.32
N LEU A 121 5.14 -20.99 5.48
CA LEU A 121 6.24 -20.84 6.43
C LEU A 121 5.67 -21.27 7.79
N PRO A 122 6.34 -22.13 8.57
CA PRO A 122 5.83 -22.53 9.87
C PRO A 122 5.66 -21.28 10.73
N GLN A 123 4.41 -20.90 10.99
CA GLN A 123 4.08 -20.25 12.24
C GLN A 123 4.43 -21.29 13.30
N GLU A 124 5.37 -20.97 14.19
CA GLU A 124 5.52 -21.70 15.43
C GLU A 124 4.20 -21.60 16.19
N GLU A 125 3.32 -22.59 15.98
CA GLU A 125 2.17 -22.82 16.83
C GLU A 125 2.68 -23.36 18.16
N PHE A 126 2.84 -22.45 19.13
CA PHE A 126 3.01 -22.83 20.53
C PHE A 126 1.64 -23.26 21.07
N THR A 127 1.38 -24.56 21.03
CA THR A 127 0.17 -25.15 21.62
C THR A 127 0.22 -25.03 23.14
N GLN A 128 -0.73 -24.26 23.69
CA GLN A 128 -1.02 -24.23 25.11
C GLN A 128 -1.76 -25.50 25.52
N GLU A 129 -1.15 -26.31 26.39
CA GLU A 129 -1.87 -27.28 27.22
C GLU A 129 -1.83 -26.84 28.68
N ALA A 130 -3.03 -26.65 29.24
CA ALA A 130 -3.28 -26.31 30.63
C ALA A 130 -3.53 -27.58 31.45
N VAL A 131 -2.89 -27.69 32.62
CA VAL A 131 -3.42 -28.49 33.74
C VAL A 131 -3.29 -27.74 35.06
N ALA A 132 -4.45 -27.25 35.49
CA ALA A 132 -4.98 -27.11 36.84
C ALA A 132 -4.03 -26.86 38.03
N SER A 133 -4.24 -25.72 38.70
CA SER A 133 -4.32 -25.69 40.17
C SER A 133 -5.17 -24.51 40.68
N SER A 134 -6.33 -24.89 41.22
CA SER A 134 -6.91 -24.44 42.50
C SER A 134 -6.89 -22.96 42.89
N ASN A 135 -8.12 -22.40 42.84
CA ASN A 135 -8.78 -21.56 43.84
C ASN A 135 -8.22 -20.17 44.19
N GLY A 136 -9.01 -19.15 43.87
CA GLY A 136 -9.48 -18.23 44.92
C GLY A 136 -9.16 -16.74 44.75
N SER A 137 -10.24 -15.98 44.56
CA SER A 137 -10.48 -14.65 45.16
C SER A 137 -10.05 -13.39 44.42
N MET A 138 -11.00 -12.45 44.43
CA MET A 138 -11.03 -11.09 43.86
C MET A 138 -9.97 -10.16 44.48
N VAL A 139 -9.43 -9.23 43.68
CA VAL A 139 -9.26 -7.76 43.88
C VAL A 139 -8.35 -7.21 42.75
N ASP A 140 -8.84 -6.35 41.85
CA ASP A 140 -8.78 -4.87 41.83
C ASP A 140 -7.45 -4.26 41.28
N ALA A 141 -7.50 -3.91 39.97
CA ALA A 141 -6.75 -2.88 39.22
C ALA A 141 -5.18 -2.88 39.22
N PRO A 142 -4.53 -1.98 38.43
CA PRO A 142 -4.18 -2.12 37.00
C PRO A 142 -2.65 -1.99 36.77
N VAL A 143 -2.14 -2.18 35.52
CA VAL A 143 -0.84 -1.69 34.91
C VAL A 143 -0.24 -2.74 33.96
N SER A 144 -0.17 -2.43 32.65
CA SER A 144 1.04 -2.08 31.85
C SER A 144 1.89 -3.32 31.49
N VAL A 145 2.34 -3.56 30.26
CA VAL A 145 3.10 -2.68 29.37
C VAL A 145 2.87 -3.10 27.90
N ASN A 146 2.46 -2.17 27.03
CA ASN A 146 2.69 -2.27 25.59
C ASN A 146 4.14 -1.80 25.36
N GLU A 147 5.04 -2.68 24.92
CA GLU A 147 6.37 -2.23 24.48
C GLU A 147 6.25 -1.58 23.09
N PRO A 148 6.63 -0.30 22.92
CA PRO A 148 6.73 0.32 21.62
C PRO A 148 7.99 -0.17 20.88
N SER A 149 7.82 -0.40 19.58
CA SER A 149 8.86 -0.76 18.61
C SER A 149 10.16 0.03 18.78
N SER A 150 11.30 -0.68 18.73
CA SER A 150 12.67 -0.15 18.85
C SER A 150 13.04 0.96 17.84
N PHE A 151 12.21 1.17 16.82
CA PHE A 151 12.42 2.20 15.80
C PHE A 151 11.90 3.59 16.21
N VAL A 152 11.01 3.67 17.21
CA VAL A 152 10.54 4.95 17.73
C VAL A 152 11.59 5.43 18.73
N GLN A 153 12.62 6.11 18.24
CA GLN A 153 13.40 6.99 19.10
C GLN A 153 12.40 7.90 19.84
N GLU A 154 12.48 7.80 21.15
CA GLU A 154 11.71 8.55 22.14
C GLU A 154 11.37 9.95 21.68
N TRP A 155 10.12 10.35 21.85
CA TRP A 155 9.67 11.70 21.54
C TRP A 155 10.60 12.71 22.24
N GLN A 156 11.43 13.42 21.47
CA GLN A 156 12.29 14.49 22.02
C GLN A 156 11.52 15.80 22.27
N GLY A 157 10.21 15.79 22.02
CA GLY A 157 9.31 16.89 22.35
C GLY A 157 8.90 16.83 23.82
N ASN A 158 8.39 17.95 24.34
CA ASN A 158 7.83 17.99 25.68
C ASN A 158 6.61 17.07 25.79
N ASP A 159 6.35 16.52 26.98
CA ASP A 159 5.18 15.68 27.23
C ASP A 159 3.88 16.36 26.78
N VAL A 160 2.98 15.56 26.22
CA VAL A 160 1.67 16.02 25.76
C VAL A 160 0.84 16.48 26.96
N GLN A 161 0.74 17.79 27.15
CA GLN A 161 -0.16 18.39 28.14
C GLN A 161 -1.49 18.75 27.47
N PHE A 162 -2.56 18.03 27.84
CA PHE A 162 -3.92 18.41 27.45
C PHE A 162 -4.37 19.62 28.27
N MET A 163 -4.92 20.64 27.61
CA MET A 163 -5.41 21.86 28.26
C MET A 163 -6.58 21.55 29.20
N SER A 164 -6.33 21.58 30.51
CA SER A 164 -7.39 21.63 31.52
C SER A 164 -7.73 23.10 31.82
N SER A 165 -8.82 23.59 31.20
CA SER A 165 -9.45 24.90 31.40
C SER A 165 -8.74 26.14 30.81
N ASN A 166 -9.54 27.18 30.51
CA ASN A 166 -9.22 28.44 29.82
C ASN A 166 -8.16 29.33 30.53
N GLN A 167 -6.93 28.84 30.72
CA GLN A 167 -5.77 29.67 31.03
C GLN A 167 -5.20 30.27 29.74
N HIS A 168 -5.78 31.37 29.26
CA HIS A 168 -5.28 32.14 28.11
C HIS A 168 -4.32 33.29 28.49
N SER A 169 -3.92 33.42 29.75
CA SER A 169 -3.11 34.56 30.18
C SER A 169 -1.61 34.21 30.20
N ALA A 170 -0.87 34.89 29.31
CA ALA A 170 0.59 35.08 29.24
C ALA A 170 1.38 34.22 28.24
N ARG A 171 1.07 32.95 28.01
CA ARG A 171 1.96 32.08 27.20
C ARG A 171 1.94 32.41 25.69
N GLU A 172 0.79 32.80 25.14
CA GLU A 172 0.67 33.15 23.71
C GLU A 172 1.14 34.57 23.37
N THR A 173 1.23 35.46 24.36
CA THR A 173 1.50 36.88 24.11
C THR A 173 2.97 37.13 23.80
N GLU A 174 3.86 36.29 24.30
CA GLU A 174 5.30 36.52 24.19
C GLU A 174 5.91 35.99 22.88
N ARG A 175 5.25 35.06 22.17
CA ARG A 175 5.71 34.46 20.88
C ARG A 175 7.23 34.22 20.83
N ARG A 176 7.81 33.73 21.94
CA ARG A 176 9.25 33.46 22.02
C ARG A 176 9.51 32.01 21.68
N TRP A 177 10.38 31.81 20.70
CA TRP A 177 10.98 30.51 20.42
C TRP A 177 11.98 30.22 21.53
N ASN A 178 11.78 29.13 22.28
CA ASN A 178 12.83 28.63 23.16
C ASN A 178 13.83 27.84 22.30
N THR A 179 15.06 28.32 22.19
CA THR A 179 16.14 27.67 21.44
C THR A 179 17.13 26.93 22.33
N ASP A 180 16.87 26.85 23.64
CA ASP A 180 17.74 26.17 24.58
C ASP A 180 17.84 24.67 24.22
N GLY A 181 19.06 24.18 24.09
CA GLY A 181 19.35 22.79 23.73
C GLY A 181 19.37 22.48 22.23
N LEU A 182 19.01 23.43 21.35
CA LEU A 182 19.10 23.22 19.89
C LEU A 182 20.53 23.44 19.38
N LEU A 183 21.07 22.45 18.66
CA LEU A 183 22.40 22.52 18.04
C LEU A 183 22.34 22.20 16.54
N GLY A 184 23.35 22.68 15.81
CA GLY A 184 23.57 22.34 14.40
C GLY A 184 22.44 22.77 13.47
N VAL A 185 21.90 21.80 12.70
CA VAL A 185 20.91 22.04 11.65
C VAL A 185 19.57 22.51 12.23
N ALA A 186 19.18 22.00 13.40
CA ALA A 186 17.92 22.36 14.04
C ALA A 186 17.91 23.84 14.48
N LEU A 187 19.01 24.32 15.06
CA LEU A 187 19.17 25.73 15.42
C LEU A 187 19.11 26.64 14.18
N LYS A 188 19.78 26.22 13.08
CA LYS A 188 19.81 26.99 11.82
C LYS A 188 18.42 27.11 11.18
N LEU A 189 17.59 26.09 11.30
CA LEU A 189 16.20 26.12 10.81
C LEU A 189 15.33 27.08 11.63
N VAL A 190 15.40 27.00 12.96
CA VAL A 190 14.59 27.87 13.85
C VAL A 190 14.98 29.34 13.70
N GLU A 191 16.27 29.64 13.55
CA GLU A 191 16.72 31.03 13.32
C GLU A 191 16.28 31.56 11.95
N GLY A 192 16.25 30.71 10.92
CA GLY A 192 15.68 31.07 9.62
C GLY A 192 14.20 31.45 9.72
N ASP A 193 13.42 30.67 10.47
CA ASP A 193 11.98 30.89 10.65
C ASP A 193 11.66 32.18 11.40
N LYS A 194 12.55 32.57 12.33
CA LYS A 194 12.43 33.80 13.11
C LYS A 194 12.59 35.05 12.25
N VAL A 195 13.45 35.00 11.23
CA VAL A 195 13.73 36.13 10.34
C VAL A 195 12.76 36.18 9.15
N SER A 196 12.14 35.05 8.81
CA SER A 196 11.26 34.93 7.66
C SER A 196 9.85 35.45 7.87
N ARG A 197 9.35 36.20 6.87
CA ARG A 197 7.96 36.65 6.82
C ARG A 197 6.94 35.52 6.69
N ASN A 198 7.34 34.39 6.10
CA ASN A 198 6.54 33.17 6.03
C ASN A 198 7.44 31.96 5.79
N TRP A 199 6.94 30.78 6.15
CA TRP A 199 7.68 29.51 6.06
C TRP A 199 8.08 29.09 4.64
N ARG A 200 7.50 29.71 3.61
CA ARG A 200 7.83 29.48 2.19
C ARG A 200 8.98 30.36 1.68
N ARG A 201 9.33 31.42 2.41
CA ARG A 201 10.43 32.35 2.10
C ARG A 201 11.43 32.34 3.24
N LYS A 202 12.05 31.17 3.45
CA LYS A 202 13.20 30.94 4.33
C LYS A 202 14.50 31.15 3.58
#